data_AF-A0A4Q3G3P6-F1
#
_entry.id   AF-A0A4Q3G3P6-F1
#
_cell.length_a   1.000
_cell.length_b   1.000
_cell.length_c   1.000
_cell.angle_alpha   90.00
_cell.angle_beta   90.00
_cell.angle_gamma   90.00
#
_symmetry.space_group_name_H-M   'P 1'
#
loop_
_entity.id
_entity.type
_entity.pdbx_description
1 polymer ?
#
loop_
_entity_poly.entity_id
_entity_poly.type
_entity_poly.pdbx_seq_one_letter_code
_entity_poly.pdbx_strand_id
1 'polypeptide(L)' 'KIAFFRGASLDPVPPVTSKQKDVRYLHIHEHDALDDAQFIDWVKQASKLPGDKM' A
#
# COMPACT_ATOMS: atom_id res chain seq x y z
N LYS A 1 5.56 8.77 3.39
CA LYS A 1 4.93 7.43 3.56
C LYS A 1 3.55 7.43 2.91
N ILE A 2 3.16 6.30 2.31
CA ILE A 2 1.85 6.08 1.67
C ILE A 2 1.11 5.03 2.47
N ALA A 3 -0.20 5.23 2.68
CA ALA A 3 -1.06 4.30 3.40
C ALA A 3 -2.02 3.60 2.44
N PHE A 4 -2.11 2.27 2.54
CA PHE A 4 -3.10 1.45 1.86
C PHE A 4 -4.06 0.89 2.91
N PHE A 5 -5.30 1.40 2.96
CA PHE A 5 -6.25 1.05 4.02
C PHE A 5 -6.66 -0.43 4.03
N ARG A 6 -6.65 -1.06 2.86
CA ARG A 6 -6.79 -2.52 2.68
C ARG A 6 -5.52 -3.15 2.14
N GLY A 7 -4.38 -2.62 2.56
CA GLY A 7 -3.05 -3.05 2.13
C GLY A 7 -2.75 -4.52 2.38
N ALA A 8 -3.36 -5.13 3.41
CA ALA A 8 -3.20 -6.56 3.69
C ALA A 8 -3.82 -7.49 2.62
N SER A 9 -4.66 -6.95 1.74
CA SER A 9 -5.30 -7.69 0.63
C SER A 9 -4.60 -7.51 -0.72
N LEU A 10 -3.50 -6.74 -0.77
CA LEU A 10 -2.72 -6.55 -2.00
C LEU A 10 -1.69 -7.67 -2.17
N ASP A 11 -1.29 -7.95 -3.41
CA ASP A 11 -0.31 -8.97 -3.76
C ASP A 11 0.78 -8.43 -4.70
N PRO A 12 2.05 -8.29 -4.27
CA PRO A 12 2.54 -8.58 -2.93
C PRO A 12 1.98 -7.61 -1.88
N VAL A 13 2.00 -8.01 -0.61
CA VAL A 13 1.55 -7.14 0.50
C VAL A 13 2.60 -6.03 0.73
N PRO A 14 2.23 -4.73 0.84
CA PRO A 14 3.19 -3.68 1.17
C PRO A 14 3.89 -3.96 2.51
N PRO A 15 5.20 -3.70 2.61
CA PRO A 15 6.06 -4.34 3.60
C PRO A 15 5.85 -3.82 5.03
N VAL A 16 5.36 -2.60 5.21
CA VAL A 16 5.27 -1.98 6.53
C VAL A 16 3.89 -2.23 7.14
N THR A 17 3.87 -2.92 8.28
CA THR A 17 2.64 -3.24 9.02
C THR A 17 2.06 -2.02 9.74
N SER A 18 0.75 -2.03 10.02
CA SER A 18 0.06 -1.04 10.84
C SER A 18 -0.47 -1.67 12.13
N LYS A 19 -0.81 -0.83 13.12
CA LYS A 19 -1.63 -1.26 14.28
C LYS A 19 -3.04 -1.67 13.85
N GLN A 20 -3.55 -1.08 12.77
CA GLN A 20 -4.80 -1.49 12.17
C GLN A 20 -4.56 -2.72 11.29
N LYS A 21 -5.32 -3.78 11.51
CA LYS A 21 -5.08 -5.12 10.93
C LYS A 21 -4.90 -5.09 9.41
N ASP A 22 -5.75 -4.35 8.71
CA ASP A 22 -5.84 -4.38 7.25
C ASP A 22 -4.97 -3.31 6.57
N VAL A 23 -4.49 -2.33 7.33
CA VAL A 23 -3.69 -1.22 6.79
C VAL A 23 -2.23 -1.65 6.62
N ARG A 24 -1.63 -1.29 5.48
CA ARG A 24 -0.19 -1.40 5.24
C ARG A 24 0.38 -0.07 4.75
N TYR A 25 1.67 0.12 4.95
CA TYR A 25 2.38 1.30 4.50
C TYR A 25 3.49 0.95 3.51
N LEU A 26 3.77 1.92 2.64
CA LEU A 26 5.01 2.02 1.91
C LEU A 26 5.74 3.27 2.41
N HIS A 27 6.94 3.07 2.96
CA HIS A 27 7.81 4.18 3.30
C HIS A 27 8.66 4.50 2.06
N ILE A 28 8.60 5.76 1.64
CA ILE A 28 9.42 6.30 0.57
C ILE A 28 10.09 7.52 1.19
N HIS A 29 11.42 7.53 1.17
CA HIS A 29 12.26 8.65 1.55
C HIS A 29 12.77 9.36 0.28
N GLU A 30 13.22 10.61 0.40
CA GLU A 30 13.59 11.48 -0.72
C GLU A 30 14.64 10.88 -1.67
N HIS A 31 15.52 10.01 -1.16
CA HIS A 31 16.61 9.41 -1.90
C HIS A 31 16.39 7.92 -2.19
N ASP A 32 15.21 7.38 -1.85
CA ASP A 32 14.90 5.97 -2.10
C ASP A 32 14.62 5.76 -3.59
N ALA A 33 15.16 4.67 -4.14
CA ALA A 33 14.69 4.17 -5.41
C ALA A 33 13.28 3.58 -5.21
N LEU A 34 12.29 4.17 -5.88
CA LEU A 34 10.95 3.63 -5.94
C LEU A 34 10.87 2.60 -7.07
N ASP A 35 10.36 1.41 -6.77
CA ASP A 35 9.90 0.51 -7.82
C ASP A 35 8.55 1.00 -8.34
N ASP A 36 8.59 1.79 -9.42
CA ASP A 36 7.41 2.37 -10.05
C ASP A 36 6.42 1.31 -10.53
N ALA A 37 6.91 0.17 -11.03
CA ALA A 37 6.06 -0.89 -11.54
C ALA A 37 5.26 -1.52 -10.41
N GLN A 38 5.93 -1.82 -9.29
CA GLN A 38 5.27 -2.35 -8.10
C GLN A 38 4.29 -1.34 -7.48
N PHE A 39 4.66 -0.06 -7.45
CA PHE A 39 3.79 0.98 -6.92
C PHE A 39 2.51 1.15 -7.74
N ILE A 40 2.63 1.21 -9.08
CA ILE A 40 1.48 1.29 -9.99
C ILE A 40 0.58 0.07 -9.82
N ASP A 41 1.15 -1.12 -9.67
CA ASP A 41 0.39 -2.34 -9.45
C ASP A 41 -0.44 -2.30 -8.16
N TRP A 42 0.15 -1.84 -7.05
CA TRP A 42 -0.59 -1.62 -5.80
C TRP A 42 -1.73 -0.63 -5.95
N VAL A 43 -1.53 0.48 -6.68
CA VAL A 43 -2.59 1.46 -6.93
C VAL A 43 -3.74 0.84 -7.73
N LYS A 44 -3.44 0.05 -8.76
CA LYS A 44 -4.45 -0.65 -9.58
C LYS A 44 -5.21 -1.72 -8.81
N GLN A 45 -4.56 -2.41 -7.88
CA GLN A 45 -5.22 -3.37 -7.01
C GLN A 45 -6.12 -2.66 -6.00
N ALA A 46 -5.60 -1.65 -5.32
CA ALA A 46 -6.33 -0.88 -4.33
C ALA A 46 -7.59 -0.22 -4.91
N SER A 47 -7.56 0.22 -6.17
CA SER A 47 -8.73 0.83 -6.83
C SER A 47 -9.89 -0.15 -7.07
N LYS A 48 -9.63 -1.47 -7.01
CA LYS A 48 -10.67 -2.51 -7.15
C LYS A 48 -11.27 -2.92 -5.81
N LEU A 49 -10.64 -2.53 -4.70
CA LEU A 49 -11.14 -2.83 -3.38
C LEU A 49 -12.22 -1.82 -2.98
N PRO A 50 -13.27 -2.25 -2.25
CA PRO A 50 -14.23 -1.33 -1.69
C PRO A 50 -13.53 -0.27 -0.83
N GLY A 51 -13.97 0.98 -0.95
CA GLY A 51 -13.45 2.08 -0.15
C GLY A 51 -13.54 1.79 1.35
N ASP A 52 -12.60 2.36 2.10
CA ASP A 52 -12.64 2.31 3.55
C ASP A 52 -13.46 3.49 4.11
N LYS A 53 -14.13 3.31 5.23
CA LYS A 53 -14.95 4.35 5.90
C LYS A 53 -14.21 5.05 7.04
N MET A 54 -12.92 4.73 7.24
CA MET A 54 -12.03 5.37 8.23
C MET A 54 -12.11 6.89 8.24
#